data_AF-A0A3D1HR79-F1
#
_entry.id   AF-A0A3D1HR79-F1
#
_cell.length_a   1.000
_cell.length_b   1.000
_cell.length_c   1.000
_cell.angle_alpha   90.00
_cell.angle_beta   90.00
_cell.angle_gamma   90.00
#
_symmetry.space_group_name_H-M   'P 1'
#
loop_
_entity.id
_entity.type
_entity.pdbx_description
1 polymer ?
#
loop_
_entity_poly.entity_id
_entity_poly.type
_entity_poly.pdbx_seq_one_letter_code
_entity_poly.pdbx_strand_id
1 'polypeptide(L)' 'MVSIRILIYGDSNSWGYLDDGLGTRFEGRWPVSMAAQLLADGHDIELIEECLPGRTTNLDDPQEGAHFN' A
#
# COMPACT_ATOMS: atom_id res chain seq x y z
N MET A 1 12.44 -20.68 -10.98
CA MET A 1 11.79 -19.48 -11.57
C MET A 1 12.55 -18.27 -11.08
N VAL A 2 12.50 -17.15 -11.80
CA VAL A 2 13.08 -15.89 -11.31
C VAL A 2 12.01 -15.23 -10.43
N SER A 3 12.37 -14.86 -9.21
CA SER A 3 11.46 -14.17 -8.29
C SER A 3 11.23 -12.73 -8.77
N ILE A 4 9.96 -12.30 -8.80
CA ILE A 4 9.53 -10.95 -9.18
C ILE A 4 9.35 -10.14 -7.90
N ARG A 5 10.10 -9.05 -7.78
CA ARG A 5 9.96 -8.11 -6.65
C ARG A 5 9.04 -6.97 -7.06
N ILE A 6 7.95 -6.79 -6.32
CA ILE A 6 6.94 -5.77 -6.60
C ILE A 6 6.91 -4.78 -5.44
N LEU A 7 7.21 -3.51 -5.72
CA LEU A 7 7.02 -2.40 -4.80
C LEU A 7 5.66 -1.75 -5.04
N ILE A 8 4.84 -1.70 -4.00
CA ILE A 8 3.66 -0.84 -3.97
C ILE A 8 4.03 0.43 -3.22
N TYR A 9 4.10 1.54 -3.96
CA TYR A 9 4.29 2.86 -3.42
C TYR A 9 2.97 3.62 -3.49
N GLY A 10 2.38 3.96 -2.34
CA GLY A 10 1.03 4.50 -2.30
C GLY A 10 0.66 5.28 -1.04
N ASP A 11 -0.62 5.58 -0.94
CA ASP A 11 -1.24 6.37 0.13
C ASP A 11 -2.09 5.48 1.07
N SER A 12 -3.06 6.09 1.78
CA SER A 12 -4.00 5.41 2.67
C SER A 12 -4.80 4.31 1.99
N ASN A 13 -5.12 4.43 0.70
CA ASN A 13 -5.88 3.42 -0.04
C ASN A 13 -5.07 2.14 -0.22
N SER A 14 -3.76 2.27 -0.39
CA SER A 14 -2.86 1.11 -0.52
C SER A 14 -2.37 0.61 0.83
N TRP A 15 -2.26 1.49 1.83
CA TRP A 15 -1.99 1.08 3.21
C TRP A 15 -3.13 0.23 3.76
N GLY A 16 -4.37 0.54 3.37
CA GLY A 16 -5.59 -0.12 3.82
C GLY A 16 -6.22 0.60 5.01
N TYR A 17 -6.33 1.92 4.93
CA TYR A 17 -6.97 2.72 5.99
C TYR A 17 -8.49 2.63 5.85
N LEU A 18 -9.18 2.21 6.91
CA LEU A 18 -10.65 2.13 6.95
C LEU A 18 -11.26 3.34 7.64
N ASP A 19 -12.53 3.61 7.34
CA ASP A 19 -13.34 4.65 7.97
C ASP A 19 -14.02 4.18 9.28
N ASP A 20 -13.55 3.09 9.86
CA ASP A 20 -14.07 2.49 11.09
C ASP A 20 -13.58 3.20 12.38
N GLY A 21 -12.70 4.19 12.23
CA GLY A 21 -12.13 4.97 13.33
C GLY A 21 -11.05 4.23 14.15
N LEU A 22 -10.65 3.03 13.77
CA LEU A 22 -9.64 2.25 14.50
C LEU A 22 -8.21 2.68 14.16
N GLY A 23 -7.99 3.24 12.96
CA GLY A 23 -6.66 3.65 12.49
C GLY A 23 -5.70 2.47 12.34
N THR A 24 -6.21 1.25 12.24
CA THR A 24 -5.43 0.03 12.07
C THR A 24 -5.31 -0.31 10.59
N ARG A 25 -4.21 -1.01 10.26
CA ARG A 25 -3.96 -1.43 8.88
C ARG A 25 -4.88 -2.58 8.52
N PHE A 26 -5.67 -2.43 7.46
CA PHE A 26 -6.55 -3.50 7.01
C PHE A 26 -5.75 -4.71 6.50
N GLU A 27 -6.11 -5.89 6.98
CA GLU A 27 -5.47 -7.15 6.58
C GLU A 27 -5.78 -7.50 5.12
N GLY A 28 -7.02 -7.22 4.66
CA GLY A 28 -7.50 -7.51 3.30
C GLY A 28 -7.17 -6.44 2.25
N ARG A 29 -6.13 -5.64 2.47
CA ARG A 29 -5.70 -4.58 1.54
C ARG A 29 -5.29 -5.16 0.17
N TRP A 30 -5.54 -4.37 -0.87
CA TRP A 30 -5.39 -4.83 -2.26
C TRP A 30 -4.00 -5.36 -2.64
N PRO A 31 -2.86 -4.87 -2.10
CA PRO A 31 -1.54 -5.43 -2.41
C PRO A 31 -1.41 -6.91 -2.01
N VAL A 32 -1.98 -7.28 -0.87
CA VAL A 32 -1.95 -8.66 -0.37
C VAL A 32 -2.86 -9.54 -1.22
N SER A 33 -4.06 -9.06 -1.58
CA SER A 33 -4.95 -9.79 -2.48
C SER A 33 -4.32 -10.03 -3.85
N MET A 34 -3.63 -9.02 -4.41
CA MET A 34 -2.89 -9.13 -5.66
C MET A 34 -1.76 -10.17 -5.54
N ALA A 35 -0.92 -10.09 -4.51
CA ALA A 35 0.18 -11.03 -4.31
C ALA A 35 -0.32 -12.47 -4.13
N ALA A 36 -1.40 -12.67 -3.37
CA ALA A 36 -2.03 -13.98 -3.20
C ALA A 36 -2.53 -14.55 -4.54
N GLN A 37 -3.16 -13.73 -5.38
CA GLN A 37 -3.61 -14.18 -6.70
C GLN A 37 -2.42 -14.54 -7.61
N LEU A 38 -1.37 -13.73 -7.66
CA LEU A 38 -0.18 -14.00 -8.47
C LEU A 38 0.54 -15.28 -8.02
N LEU A 39 0.62 -15.53 -6.71
CA LEU A 39 1.16 -16.79 -6.17
C LEU A 39 0.31 -17.98 -6.60
N ALA A 40 -1.03 -17.84 -6.57
CA ALA A 40 -1.95 -18.89 -7.03
C ALA A 40 -1.82 -19.19 -8.53
N ASP A 41 -1.50 -18.16 -9.33
CA ASP A 41 -1.25 -18.28 -10.78
C ASP A 41 0.14 -18.87 -11.10
N GLY A 42 0.96 -19.16 -10.07
CA GLY A 42 2.26 -19.82 -10.21
C GLY A 42 3.45 -18.87 -10.35
N HIS A 43 3.29 -17.58 -10.05
CA HIS A 43 4.39 -16.63 -10.01
C HIS A 43 5.12 -16.70 -8.65
N ASP A 44 6.44 -16.57 -8.68
CA ASP A 44 7.26 -16.36 -7.48
C ASP A 44 7.38 -14.85 -7.22
N ILE A 45 6.76 -14.35 -6.13
CA ILE A 45 6.60 -12.93 -5.84
C ILE A 45 7.17 -12.56 -4.47
N GLU A 46 7.93 -11.46 -4.41
CA GLU A 46 8.24 -10.73 -3.18
C GLU A 46 7.51 -9.38 -3.19
N LEU A 47 6.55 -9.22 -2.29
CA LEU A 47 5.79 -7.97 -2.14
C LEU A 47 6.49 -7.04 -1.13
N ILE A 48 6.71 -5.79 -1.54
CA ILE A 48 7.21 -4.70 -0.68
C ILE A 48 6.14 -3.61 -0.68
N GLU A 49 5.76 -3.14 0.50
CA GLU A 49 4.73 -2.12 0.66
C GLU A 49 5.32 -0.87 1.32
N GLU A 50 5.42 0.20 0.55
CA GLU A 50 5.76 1.55 1.01
C GLU A 50 4.52 2.42 0.85
N CYS A 51 3.54 2.23 1.74
CA CYS A 51 2.27 2.96 1.71
C CYS A 51 2.18 3.86 2.94
N LEU A 52 1.92 5.15 2.75
CA LEU A 52 1.84 6.13 3.83
C LEU A 52 0.51 6.88 3.75
N PRO A 53 -0.40 6.73 4.72
CA PRO A 53 -1.60 7.56 4.79
C PRO A 53 -1.25 9.06 4.76
N GLY A 54 -1.93 9.83 3.91
CA GLY A 54 -1.65 11.26 3.72
C GLY A 54 -0.60 11.57 2.64
N ARG A 55 0.10 10.55 2.11
CA ARG A 55 1.12 10.77 1.09
C ARG A 55 0.58 11.54 -0.12
N THR A 56 1.29 12.59 -0.47
CA THR A 56 1.12 13.32 -1.72
C THR A 56 2.12 12.81 -2.79
N THR A 57 1.95 13.25 -4.03
CA THR A 57 2.87 12.86 -5.11
C THR A 57 4.23 13.55 -5.02
N ASN A 58 4.22 14.88 -4.86
CA ASN A 58 5.40 15.74 -4.69
C ASN A 58 4.98 17.15 -4.24
N LEU A 59 3.98 17.24 -3.37
CA LEU A 59 3.41 18.52 -2.92
C LEU A 59 3.29 18.51 -1.41
N ASP A 60 3.33 19.68 -0.79
CA ASP A 60 2.87 19.75 0.60
C ASP A 60 1.37 19.52 0.67
N ASP A 61 0.93 18.83 1.72
CA ASP A 61 -0.48 18.64 1.98
C ASP A 61 -1.15 20.03 2.02
N PRO A 62 -2.18 20.26 1.19
CA PRO A 62 -2.76 21.59 1.04
C PRO A 62 -3.56 22.04 2.26
N GLN A 63 -3.91 21.14 3.19
CA GLN A 63 -4.61 21.44 4.43
C GLN A 63 -3.67 21.46 5.63
N GLU A 64 -2.88 20.40 5.79
CA GLU A 64 -2.09 20.14 7.00
C GLU A 64 -0.60 20.49 6.84
N GLY A 65 -0.17 20.87 5.64
CA GLY A 65 1.19 21.33 5.32
C GLY A 65 2.24 20.22 5.28
N ALA A 66 3.51 20.62 5.17
CA ALA A 66 4.66 19.72 4.93
C ALA A 66 4.90 18.63 6.00
N HIS A 67 4.21 18.70 7.15
CA HIS A 67 4.38 17.76 8.25
C HIS A 67 3.57 16.47 8.09
N PHE A 68 2.64 16.42 7.13
CA PHE A 68 1.72 15.31 6.94
C PHE A 68 1.89 14.57 5.59
N ASN A 69 3.01 14.80 4.90
CA ASN A 69 3.35 14.13 3.64
C ASN A 69 4.09 12.80 3.83
#